data_AF-A0A950KPU4-F1
#
_entry.id   AF-A0A950KPU4-F1
#
_cell.length_a   1.000
_cell.length_b   1.000
_cell.length_c   1.000
_cell.angle_alpha   90.00
_cell.angle_beta   90.00
_cell.angle_gamma   90.00
#
_symmetry.space_group_name_H-M   'P 1'
#
loop_
_entity.id
_entity.type
_entity.pdbx_description
1 polymer ?
#
loop_
_entity_poly.entity_id
_entity_poly.type
_entity_poly.pdbx_seq_one_letter_code
_entity_poly.pdbx_strand_id
1 'polypeptide(L)'
;ALYDQAGFVLLSDVYQTSTFGPWKRALAKVDKEETFHLRHGRTWLRKLVKDPGGKDEVQRALDWMFILTLEWFGLPDELKKHSEQLSYGFKGKSNDELRQAWMAEVVPFMEEIEIEVPAHFDAEADEYVIDCPFPARFDEEKREWLLHQSPIDWDDVLARWRERGPMNRDYVRTLQRGYQTTSLRKAA
;
A
#
# COMPACT_ATOMS: atom_id res chain seq x y z
N ALA A 1 0.83 -8.65 -4.40
CA ALA A 1 0.71 -9.17 -3.01
C ALA A 1 0.58 -8.04 -2.00
N LEU A 2 1.62 -7.24 -1.67
CA LEU A 2 1.50 -6.15 -0.69
C LEU A 2 0.56 -5.04 -1.14
N TYR A 3 0.78 -4.53 -2.36
CA TYR A 3 0.00 -3.44 -2.94
C TYR A 3 -1.43 -3.86 -3.25
N ASP A 4 -1.62 -5.08 -3.75
CA ASP A 4 -2.97 -5.65 -3.91
C ASP A 4 -3.65 -5.81 -2.54
N GLN A 5 -2.92 -6.22 -1.50
CA GLN A 5 -3.48 -6.33 -0.14
C GLN A 5 -3.87 -4.96 0.41
N ALA A 6 -3.06 -3.92 0.15
CA ALA A 6 -3.40 -2.55 0.53
C ALA A 6 -4.63 -2.04 -0.23
N GLY A 7 -4.67 -2.27 -1.55
CA GLY A 7 -5.82 -1.99 -2.40
C GLY A 7 -7.09 -2.65 -1.86
N PHE A 8 -7.01 -3.94 -1.56
CA PHE A 8 -8.11 -4.71 -0.98
C PHE A 8 -8.59 -4.12 0.34
N VAL A 9 -7.68 -3.88 1.30
CA VAL A 9 -8.04 -3.31 2.60
C VAL A 9 -8.73 -1.94 2.44
N LEU A 10 -8.22 -1.08 1.55
CA LEU A 10 -8.80 0.24 1.28
C LEU A 10 -10.18 0.14 0.61
N LEU A 11 -10.30 -0.67 -0.44
CA LEU A 11 -11.50 -0.74 -1.27
C LEU A 11 -12.61 -1.56 -0.61
N SER A 12 -12.27 -2.64 0.11
CA SER A 12 -13.23 -3.42 0.88
C SER A 12 -13.85 -2.60 2.01
N ASP A 13 -13.08 -1.72 2.68
CA ASP A 13 -13.65 -0.82 3.69
C ASP A 13 -14.73 0.10 3.09
N VAL A 14 -14.42 0.73 1.96
CA VAL A 14 -15.38 1.58 1.23
C VAL A 14 -16.58 0.74 0.76
N TYR A 15 -16.36 -0.46 0.23
CA TYR A 15 -17.44 -1.34 -0.20
C TYR A 15 -18.38 -1.70 0.96
N GLN A 16 -17.84 -2.05 2.12
CA GLN A 16 -18.61 -2.48 3.27
C GLN A 16 -19.38 -1.32 3.88
N THR A 17 -18.77 -0.15 3.99
CA THR A 17 -19.28 0.93 4.85
C THR A 17 -19.86 2.12 4.08
N SER A 18 -19.53 2.28 2.80
CA SER A 18 -19.88 3.51 2.07
C SER A 18 -21.39 3.75 1.99
N THR A 19 -21.82 4.93 2.42
CA THR A 19 -23.18 5.46 2.28
C THR A 19 -23.48 5.91 0.85
N PHE A 20 -22.44 6.13 0.04
CA PHE A 20 -22.58 6.53 -1.35
C PHE A 20 -22.76 5.31 -2.26
N GLY A 21 -24.03 5.00 -2.55
CA GLY A 21 -24.45 3.82 -3.31
C GLY A 21 -23.70 3.56 -4.63
N PRO A 22 -23.37 4.56 -5.47
CA PRO A 22 -22.57 4.33 -6.69
C PRO A 22 -21.19 3.72 -6.44
N TRP A 23 -20.45 4.18 -5.42
CA TRP A 23 -19.14 3.59 -5.08
C TRP A 23 -19.30 2.17 -4.58
N LYS A 24 -20.24 1.95 -3.65
CA LYS A 24 -20.53 0.62 -3.13
C LYS A 24 -20.88 -0.40 -4.22
N ARG A 25 -21.69 -0.01 -5.22
CA ARG A 25 -22.01 -0.87 -6.37
C ARG A 25 -20.83 -1.11 -7.30
N ALA A 26 -20.01 -0.09 -7.55
CA ALA A 26 -18.81 -0.23 -8.39
C ALA A 26 -17.80 -1.20 -7.75
N LEU A 27 -17.64 -1.15 -6.43
CA LEU A 27 -16.69 -1.98 -5.70
C LEU A 27 -17.17 -3.41 -5.46
N ALA A 28 -18.47 -3.70 -5.58
CA ALA A 28 -19.01 -5.05 -5.38
C ALA A 28 -18.40 -6.10 -6.33
N LYS A 29 -18.00 -5.69 -7.54
CA LYS A 29 -17.28 -6.55 -8.48
C LYS A 29 -15.79 -6.60 -8.16
N VAL A 30 -15.18 -5.44 -7.88
CA VAL A 30 -13.75 -5.31 -7.57
C VAL A 30 -13.37 -6.17 -6.37
N ASP A 31 -14.12 -6.08 -5.27
CA ASP A 31 -13.91 -6.84 -4.03
C ASP A 31 -13.85 -8.37 -4.27
N LYS A 32 -14.76 -8.89 -5.12
CA LYS A 32 -14.78 -10.31 -5.50
C LYS A 32 -13.59 -10.72 -6.36
N GLU A 33 -13.16 -9.86 -7.27
CA GLU A 33 -12.04 -10.15 -8.18
C GLU A 33 -10.68 -10.00 -7.47
N GLU A 34 -10.56 -9.07 -6.53
CA GLU A 34 -9.32 -8.77 -5.84
C GLU A 34 -8.82 -9.94 -4.98
N THR A 35 -9.73 -10.73 -4.40
CA THR A 35 -9.40 -11.98 -3.70
C THR A 35 -8.62 -12.96 -4.58
N PHE A 36 -8.93 -13.01 -5.89
CA PHE A 36 -8.18 -13.85 -6.84
C PHE A 36 -6.75 -13.35 -7.02
N HIS A 37 -6.57 -12.03 -7.18
CA HIS A 37 -5.26 -11.40 -7.33
C HIS A 37 -4.38 -11.60 -6.08
N LEU A 38 -4.96 -11.45 -4.89
CA LEU A 38 -4.27 -11.71 -3.61
C LEU A 38 -3.77 -13.15 -3.54
N ARG A 39 -4.65 -14.12 -3.79
CA ARG A 39 -4.29 -15.55 -3.76
C ARG A 39 -3.22 -15.88 -4.80
N HIS A 40 -3.34 -15.30 -5.99
CA HIS A 40 -2.35 -15.50 -7.06
C HIS A 40 -0.97 -14.95 -6.66
N GLY A 41 -0.92 -13.73 -6.14
CA GLY A 41 0.32 -13.11 -5.65
C GLY A 41 0.96 -13.91 -4.51
N ARG A 42 0.19 -14.29 -3.49
CA ARG A 42 0.69 -15.13 -2.38
C ARG A 42 1.19 -16.49 -2.87
N THR A 43 0.52 -17.10 -3.84
CA THR A 43 0.96 -18.38 -4.45
C THR A 43 2.31 -18.25 -5.16
N TRP A 44 2.53 -17.15 -5.90
CA TRP A 44 3.82 -16.93 -6.55
C TRP A 44 4.94 -16.65 -5.57
N LEU A 45 4.70 -15.82 -4.54
CA LEU A 45 5.71 -15.57 -3.52
C LEU A 45 6.15 -16.87 -2.83
N ARG A 46 5.21 -17.74 -2.43
CA ARG A 46 5.52 -19.07 -1.86
C ARG A 46 6.36 -19.97 -2.77
N LYS A 47 6.28 -19.78 -4.09
CA LYS A 47 7.11 -20.52 -5.05
C LYS A 47 8.49 -19.88 -5.17
N LEU A 48 8.54 -18.57 -5.37
CA LEU A 48 9.78 -17.81 -5.55
C LEU A 48 10.72 -17.97 -4.36
N VAL A 49 10.23 -17.91 -3.12
CA VAL A 49 11.09 -18.07 -1.93
C VAL A 49 11.72 -19.46 -1.80
N LYS A 50 11.19 -20.47 -2.50
CA LYS A 50 11.72 -21.84 -2.51
C LYS A 50 12.76 -22.06 -3.61
N ASP A 51 12.82 -21.18 -4.60
CA ASP A 51 13.79 -21.26 -5.68
C ASP A 51 15.16 -20.75 -5.19
N PRO A 52 16.28 -21.33 -5.66
CA PRO A 52 17.62 -20.87 -5.28
C PRO A 52 17.81 -19.37 -5.60
N GLY A 53 18.15 -18.58 -4.57
CA GLY A 53 18.31 -17.12 -4.68
C GLY A 53 17.00 -16.31 -4.74
N GLY A 54 15.85 -16.97 -4.87
CA GLY A 54 14.56 -16.30 -4.98
C GLY A 54 14.13 -15.62 -3.67
N LYS A 55 14.53 -16.16 -2.51
CA LYS A 55 14.33 -15.51 -1.20
C LYS A 55 14.99 -14.13 -1.15
N ASP A 56 16.24 -14.02 -1.59
CA ASP A 56 16.97 -12.75 -1.59
C ASP A 56 16.37 -11.74 -2.59
N GLU A 57 15.90 -12.22 -3.75
CA GLU A 57 15.19 -11.38 -4.73
C GLU A 57 13.88 -10.83 -4.17
N VAL A 58 13.09 -11.67 -3.50
CA VAL A 58 11.86 -11.26 -2.84
C VAL A 58 12.16 -10.28 -1.71
N GLN A 59 13.16 -10.55 -0.86
CA GLN A 59 13.55 -9.67 0.23
C GLN A 59 13.90 -8.27 -0.27
N ARG A 60 14.76 -8.15 -1.29
CA ARG A 60 15.13 -6.85 -1.87
C ARG A 60 13.93 -6.06 -2.40
N ALA A 61 12.94 -6.74 -2.98
CA ALA A 61 11.71 -6.07 -3.42
C ALA A 61 10.87 -5.58 -2.23
N LEU A 62 10.80 -6.40 -1.17
CA LEU A 62 10.04 -6.12 0.05
C LEU A 62 10.63 -4.98 0.86
N ASP A 63 11.96 -4.90 0.99
CA ASP A 63 12.66 -3.84 1.72
C ASP A 63 12.24 -2.45 1.23
N TRP A 64 11.99 -2.32 -0.07
CA TRP A 64 11.48 -1.09 -0.67
C TRP A 64 9.96 -0.94 -0.52
N MET A 65 9.22 -1.99 -0.88
CA MET A 65 7.76 -1.93 -1.01
C MET A 65 7.04 -1.82 0.34
N PHE A 66 7.58 -2.40 1.41
CA PHE A 66 6.89 -2.45 2.71
C PHE A 66 6.67 -1.03 3.27
N ILE A 67 7.73 -0.23 3.37
CA ILE A 67 7.66 1.15 3.88
C ILE A 67 6.78 2.03 3.00
N LEU A 68 6.90 1.91 1.67
CA LEU A 68 6.00 2.61 0.73
C LEU A 68 4.53 2.22 0.95
N THR A 69 4.26 0.95 1.27
CA THR A 69 2.88 0.51 1.50
C THR A 69 2.31 1.05 2.81
N LEU A 70 3.12 1.13 3.89
CA LEU A 70 2.73 1.78 5.14
C LEU A 70 2.29 3.23 4.92
N GLU A 71 3.02 3.95 4.07
CA GLU A 71 2.72 5.33 3.66
C GLU A 71 1.47 5.45 2.77
N TRP A 72 1.08 4.40 2.05
CA TRP A 72 -0.07 4.40 1.14
C TRP A 72 -1.38 4.68 1.90
N PHE A 73 -1.48 4.26 3.16
CA PHE A 73 -2.64 4.57 4.00
C PHE A 73 -2.77 6.05 4.36
N GLY A 74 -1.74 6.85 4.06
CA GLY A 74 -1.71 8.28 4.26
C GLY A 74 -1.17 8.69 5.63
N LEU A 75 -1.41 9.96 5.97
CA LEU A 75 -1.05 10.55 7.26
C LEU A 75 -1.68 9.78 8.43
N PRO A 76 -1.03 9.79 9.62
CA PRO A 76 -1.63 9.28 10.84
C PRO A 76 -2.87 10.09 11.19
N ASP A 77 -3.75 9.49 11.98
CA ASP A 77 -5.07 10.06 12.24
C ASP A 77 -4.99 11.44 12.91
N GLU A 78 -3.98 11.67 13.75
CA GLU A 78 -3.71 12.94 14.43
C GLU A 78 -3.35 14.09 13.48
N LEU A 79 -2.81 13.79 12.29
CA LEU A 79 -2.44 14.78 11.27
C LEU A 79 -3.45 14.86 10.12
N LYS A 80 -4.47 14.01 10.12
CA LYS A 80 -5.44 13.92 9.02
C LYS A 80 -6.45 15.06 9.06
N LYS A 81 -6.56 15.81 7.96
CA LYS A 81 -7.47 16.97 7.82
C LYS A 81 -8.90 16.63 7.40
N HIS A 82 -9.13 15.43 6.86
CA HIS A 82 -10.42 15.02 6.28
C HIS A 82 -11.06 13.86 7.04
N SER A 83 -11.18 14.00 8.37
CA SER A 83 -11.79 12.98 9.22
C SER A 83 -13.31 12.92 9.09
N GLU A 84 -13.95 13.99 8.58
CA GLU A 84 -15.40 14.06 8.32
C GLU A 84 -15.89 12.97 7.36
N GLN A 85 -15.00 12.41 6.53
CA GLN A 85 -15.29 11.28 5.64
C GLN A 85 -15.81 10.05 6.40
N LEU A 86 -15.36 9.84 7.64
CA LEU A 86 -15.86 8.76 8.52
C LEU A 86 -17.30 9.05 8.94
N SER A 87 -17.58 10.30 9.34
CA SER A 87 -18.93 10.70 9.77
C SER A 87 -19.96 10.65 8.63
N TYR A 88 -19.55 10.98 7.40
CA TYR A 88 -20.39 10.80 6.21
C TYR A 88 -20.50 9.34 5.77
N GLY A 89 -19.69 8.45 6.36
CA GLY A 89 -19.60 7.05 5.99
C GLY A 89 -19.14 6.89 4.55
N PHE A 90 -18.17 7.67 4.08
CA PHE A 90 -17.51 7.41 2.79
C PHE A 90 -16.48 6.28 2.89
N LYS A 91 -15.89 6.15 4.07
CA LYS A 91 -15.08 5.02 4.50
C LYS A 91 -15.41 4.70 5.95
N GLY A 92 -15.05 3.51 6.42
CA GLY A 92 -15.46 2.97 7.71
C GLY A 92 -14.36 3.03 8.76
N LYS A 93 -13.12 2.88 8.31
CA LYS A 93 -11.94 2.84 9.17
C LYS A 93 -11.06 4.06 8.96
N SER A 94 -10.38 4.49 10.02
CA SER A 94 -9.36 5.54 10.02
C SER A 94 -8.13 5.15 9.17
N ASN A 95 -7.15 6.04 9.02
CA ASN A 95 -5.93 5.67 8.28
C ASN A 95 -5.10 4.64 9.07
N ASP A 96 -5.00 4.82 10.39
CA ASP A 96 -4.22 3.95 11.25
C ASP A 96 -4.90 2.58 11.41
N GLU A 97 -6.23 2.54 11.53
CA GLU A 97 -7.00 1.29 11.52
C GLU A 97 -6.84 0.48 10.21
N LEU A 98 -6.77 1.17 9.06
CA LEU A 98 -6.52 0.51 7.78
C LEU A 98 -5.08 -0.01 7.67
N ARG A 99 -4.10 0.74 8.20
CA ARG A 99 -2.71 0.29 8.26
C ARG A 99 -2.56 -0.94 9.16
N GLN A 100 -3.22 -0.96 10.31
CA GLN A 100 -3.29 -2.12 11.21
C GLN A 100 -3.93 -3.33 10.52
N ALA A 101 -5.08 -3.14 9.85
CA ALA A 101 -5.75 -4.22 9.12
C ALA A 101 -4.89 -4.79 7.99
N TRP A 102 -4.06 -3.97 7.35
CA TRP A 102 -3.10 -4.44 6.35
C TRP A 102 -1.93 -5.21 6.97
N MET A 103 -1.32 -4.71 8.05
CA MET A 103 -0.25 -5.41 8.75
C MET A 103 -0.72 -6.77 9.27
N ALA A 104 -1.96 -6.85 9.77
CA ALA A 104 -2.59 -8.09 10.21
C ALA A 104 -2.67 -9.19 9.14
N GLU A 105 -2.70 -8.81 7.86
CA GLU A 105 -2.73 -9.74 6.73
C GLU A 105 -1.35 -10.00 6.12
N VAL A 106 -0.44 -9.04 6.26
CA VAL A 106 0.87 -9.08 5.62
C VAL A 106 1.92 -9.68 6.52
N VAL A 107 2.04 -9.21 7.77
CA VAL A 107 3.13 -9.63 8.68
C VAL A 107 3.11 -11.15 8.90
N PRO A 108 1.97 -11.79 9.28
CA PRO A 108 1.93 -13.24 9.46
C PRO A 108 2.22 -14.02 8.16
N PHE A 109 1.84 -13.47 7.00
CA PHE A 109 2.14 -14.10 5.72
C PHE A 109 3.63 -14.01 5.36
N MET A 110 4.30 -12.91 5.69
CA MET A 110 5.75 -12.77 5.47
C MET A 110 6.52 -13.71 6.39
N GLU A 111 6.11 -13.83 7.65
CA GLU A 111 6.62 -14.84 8.59
C GLU A 111 6.43 -16.27 8.05
N GLU A 112 5.26 -16.61 7.51
CA GLU A 112 4.96 -17.92 6.90
C GLU A 112 5.97 -18.29 5.78
N ILE A 113 6.39 -17.30 4.99
CA ILE A 113 7.33 -17.49 3.88
C ILE A 113 8.79 -17.13 4.23
N GLU A 114 9.05 -16.91 5.52
CA GLU A 114 10.35 -16.57 6.10
C GLU A 114 11.00 -15.31 5.50
N ILE A 115 10.19 -14.33 5.09
CA ILE A 115 10.65 -13.03 4.59
C ILE A 115 10.57 -12.01 5.72
N GLU A 116 11.64 -11.24 5.91
CA GLU A 116 11.73 -10.27 6.99
C GLU A 116 10.99 -8.97 6.60
N VAL A 117 10.23 -8.43 7.55
CA VAL A 117 9.61 -7.11 7.45
C VAL A 117 9.81 -6.36 8.77
N PRO A 118 9.96 -5.02 8.76
CA PRO A 118 10.21 -4.24 9.97
C PRO A 118 8.90 -3.96 10.73
N ALA A 119 8.16 -5.01 11.07
CA ALA A 119 6.97 -4.92 11.91
C ALA A 119 6.66 -6.28 12.55
N HIS A 120 6.09 -6.25 13.76
CA HIS A 120 5.61 -7.43 14.47
C HIS A 120 4.30 -7.14 15.20
N PHE A 121 3.60 -8.20 15.61
CA PHE A 121 2.45 -8.09 16.50
C PHE A 121 2.93 -8.02 17.96
N ASP A 122 2.61 -6.93 18.66
CA ASP A 122 2.85 -6.76 20.09
C ASP A 122 1.61 -7.24 20.87
N ALA A 123 1.79 -8.33 21.63
CA ALA A 123 0.71 -8.94 22.40
C ALA A 123 0.32 -8.15 23.67
N GLU A 124 1.19 -7.28 24.18
CA GLU A 124 0.89 -6.43 25.33
C GLU A 124 0.08 -5.20 24.90
N ALA A 125 0.42 -4.63 23.74
CA ALA A 125 -0.28 -3.49 23.15
C ALA A 125 -1.52 -3.88 22.32
N ASP A 126 -1.66 -5.16 21.94
CA ASP A 126 -2.71 -5.71 21.07
C ASP A 126 -2.75 -5.02 19.70
N GLU A 127 -1.58 -4.68 19.16
CA GLU A 127 -1.42 -3.98 17.87
C GLU A 127 -0.15 -4.40 17.14
N TYR A 128 -0.10 -4.12 15.83
CA TYR A 128 1.14 -4.26 15.06
C TYR A 128 2.01 -3.02 15.25
N VAL A 129 3.26 -3.24 15.64
CA VAL A 129 4.28 -2.22 15.87
C VAL A 129 5.26 -2.24 14.70
N ILE A 130 5.68 -1.04 14.26
CA ILE A 130 6.71 -0.88 13.22
C ILE A 130 8.07 -0.79 13.90
N ASP A 131 8.98 -1.70 13.56
CA ASP A 131 10.29 -1.88 14.22
C ASP A 131 11.39 -1.00 13.63
N CYS A 132 11.00 -0.02 12.84
CA CYS A 132 11.91 0.92 12.21
C CYS A 132 11.40 2.35 12.35
N PRO A 133 12.27 3.36 12.21
CA PRO A 133 11.87 4.76 12.10
C PRO A 133 10.76 4.92 11.06
N PHE A 134 9.62 5.45 11.48
CA PHE A 134 8.50 5.71 10.60
C PHE A 134 7.87 7.08 10.91
N PRO A 135 7.79 8.01 9.94
CA PRO A 135 8.26 7.87 8.56
C PRO A 135 9.79 7.78 8.42
N ALA A 136 10.25 7.01 7.43
CA ALA A 136 11.67 6.84 7.13
C ALA A 136 12.14 7.80 6.04
N ARG A 137 13.43 8.16 6.07
CA ARG A 137 14.08 8.86 4.95
C ARG A 137 14.37 7.87 3.81
N PHE A 138 14.12 8.27 2.57
CA PHE A 138 14.51 7.52 1.38
C PHE A 138 15.73 8.16 0.71
N ASP A 139 16.76 7.37 0.42
CA ASP A 139 17.93 7.77 -0.36
C ASP A 139 17.69 7.38 -1.82
N GLU A 140 17.41 8.36 -2.68
CA GLU A 140 17.08 8.12 -4.09
C GLU A 140 18.26 7.61 -4.93
N GLU A 141 19.48 8.00 -4.58
CA GLU A 141 20.69 7.60 -5.30
C GLU A 141 20.97 6.12 -5.06
N LYS A 142 20.84 5.67 -3.81
CA LYS A 142 21.02 4.27 -3.42
C LYS A 142 19.77 3.42 -3.61
N ARG A 143 18.60 4.07 -3.71
CA ARG A 143 17.27 3.43 -3.76
C ARG A 143 16.97 2.61 -2.51
N GLU A 144 17.34 3.15 -1.35
CA GLU A 144 17.26 2.47 -0.07
C GLU A 144 16.55 3.34 0.97
N TRP A 145 15.82 2.70 1.87
CA TRP A 145 15.28 3.35 3.07
C TRP A 145 16.35 3.42 4.15
N LEU A 146 16.53 4.58 4.77
CA LEU A 146 17.54 4.80 5.81
C LEU A 146 16.98 4.40 7.18
N LEU A 147 16.71 3.11 7.36
CA LEU A 147 16.03 2.54 8.56
C LEU A 147 16.87 2.57 9.84
N HIS A 148 18.14 2.97 9.76
CA HIS A 148 19.04 3.11 10.92
C HIS A 148 19.26 4.57 11.35
N GLN A 149 18.51 5.52 10.78
CA GLN A 149 18.57 6.93 11.14
C GLN A 149 17.33 7.34 11.95
N SER A 150 17.32 8.55 12.50
CA SER A 150 16.11 9.07 13.14
C SER A 150 14.95 9.19 12.13
N PRO A 151 13.69 9.03 12.58
CA PRO A 151 12.54 9.26 11.71
C PRO A 151 12.52 10.70 11.20
N ILE A 152 11.89 10.90 10.05
CA ILE A 152 11.64 12.23 9.46
C ILE A 152 10.23 12.68 9.77
N ASP A 153 9.97 13.97 9.58
CA ASP A 153 8.63 14.53 9.76
C ASP A 153 7.72 14.22 8.56
N TRP A 154 6.41 14.17 8.82
CA TRP A 154 5.43 14.00 7.74
C TRP A 154 5.45 15.14 6.72
N ASP A 155 5.96 16.32 7.06
CA ASP A 155 6.16 17.41 6.10
C ASP A 155 7.19 17.05 5.03
N ASP A 156 8.27 16.34 5.39
CA ASP A 156 9.28 15.82 4.45
C ASP A 156 8.66 14.76 3.54
N VAL A 157 7.84 13.86 4.09
CA VAL A 157 7.12 12.84 3.33
C VAL A 157 6.18 13.49 2.30
N LEU A 158 5.42 14.50 2.73
CA LEU A 158 4.52 15.24 1.86
C LEU A 158 5.29 16.01 0.77
N ALA A 159 6.47 16.53 1.07
CA ALA A 159 7.34 17.14 0.07
C ALA A 159 7.76 16.10 -1.00
N ARG A 160 8.26 14.93 -0.59
CA ARG A 160 8.62 13.82 -1.50
C ARG A 160 7.45 13.38 -2.37
N TRP A 161 6.25 13.22 -1.81
CA TRP A 161 5.06 12.86 -2.59
C TRP A 161 4.72 13.90 -3.66
N ARG A 162 4.89 15.19 -3.36
CA ARG A 162 4.65 16.29 -4.32
C ARG A 162 5.69 16.34 -5.42
N GLU A 163 6.93 16.03 -5.12
CA GLU A 163 8.04 15.96 -6.09
C GLU A 163 7.83 14.84 -7.11
N ARG A 164 7.14 13.77 -6.69
CA ARG A 164 6.82 12.57 -7.49
C ARG A 164 8.06 11.76 -7.86
N GLY A 165 7.85 10.46 -8.06
CA GLY A 165 8.95 9.56 -8.43
C GLY A 165 9.46 9.76 -9.88
N PRO A 166 10.66 9.24 -10.20
CA PRO A 166 11.32 9.44 -11.50
C PRO A 166 10.50 8.93 -12.70
N MET A 167 9.67 7.91 -12.48
CA MET A 167 8.81 7.32 -13.52
C MET A 167 7.53 8.13 -13.81
N ASN A 168 7.21 9.15 -13.02
CA ASN A 168 5.97 9.91 -13.17
C ASN A 168 5.78 10.47 -14.59
N ARG A 169 6.83 11.07 -15.17
CA ARG A 169 6.75 11.65 -16.52
C ARG A 169 6.43 10.60 -17.58
N ASP A 170 7.03 9.42 -17.47
CA ASP A 170 6.89 8.37 -18.45
C ASP A 170 5.54 7.66 -18.33
N TYR A 171 5.03 7.48 -17.10
CA TYR A 171 3.67 6.98 -16.87
C TYR A 171 2.61 7.95 -17.39
N VAL A 172 2.71 9.25 -17.07
CA VAL A 172 1.79 10.28 -17.59
C VAL A 172 1.82 10.30 -19.12
N ARG A 173 3.01 10.27 -19.73
CA ARG A 173 3.15 10.22 -21.19
C ARG A 173 2.49 8.97 -21.78
N THR A 174 2.65 7.82 -21.13
CA THR A 174 2.05 6.56 -21.59
C THR A 174 0.53 6.64 -21.61
N LEU A 175 -0.07 7.17 -20.53
CA LEU A 175 -1.52 7.39 -20.44
C LEU A 175 -2.01 8.38 -21.50
N GLN A 176 -1.32 9.51 -21.69
CA GLN A 176 -1.65 10.51 -22.70
C GLN A 176 -1.58 9.95 -24.12
N ARG A 177 -0.53 9.17 -24.42
CA ARG A 177 -0.40 8.49 -25.70
C ARG A 177 -1.57 7.54 -25.92
N GLY A 178 -1.89 6.69 -24.94
CA GLY A 178 -3.03 5.77 -25.00
C GLY A 178 -4.33 6.50 -25.30
N TYR A 179 -4.61 7.59 -24.60
CA TYR A 179 -5.78 8.44 -24.85
C TYR A 179 -5.81 9.00 -26.28
N GLN A 180 -4.67 9.51 -26.78
CA GLN A 180 -4.57 10.09 -28.13
C GLN A 180 -4.72 9.05 -29.24
N THR A 181 -4.24 7.82 -29.02
CA THR A 181 -4.24 6.74 -30.02
C THR A 181 -5.53 5.92 -30.03
N THR A 182 -6.32 5.96 -28.96
CA THR A 182 -7.57 5.20 -28.89
C THR A 182 -8.64 5.90 -29.74
N SER A 183 -9.47 5.12 -30.43
CA SER A 183 -10.56 5.59 -31.30
C SER A 183 -11.64 6.44 -30.61
N LEU A 184 -11.52 6.71 -29.31
CA LEU A 184 -12.41 7.58 -28.53
C LEU A 184 -12.51 9.01 -29.09
N ARG A 185 -11.54 9.44 -29.91
CA ARG A 185 -11.60 10.70 -30.67
C ARG A 185 -12.22 10.61 -32.07
N LYS A 186 -12.36 9.42 -32.67
CA LYS A 186 -12.88 9.28 -34.04
C LYS A 186 -14.41 9.34 -34.14
N ALA A 187 -15.11 9.45 -33.00
CA ALA A 187 -16.57 9.43 -32.92
C ALA A 187 -17.16 10.68 -32.24
N ALA A 188 -16.37 11.73 -32.01
CA ALA A 188 -16.81 13.04 -31.51
C ALA A 188 -16.40 14.11 -32.53
#